data_AF-A0A2T7B333-F1
#
_entry.id   AF-A0A2T7B333-F1
#
_cell.length_a   1.000
_cell.length_b   1.000
_cell.length_c   1.000
_cell.angle_alpha   90.00
_cell.angle_beta   90.00
_cell.angle_gamma   90.00
#
_symmetry.space_group_name_H-M   'P 1'
#
loop_
_entity.id
_entity.type
_entity.pdbx_description
1 polymer ?
#
loop_
_entity_poly.entity_id
_entity_poly.type
_entity_poly.pdbx_seq_one_letter_code
_entity_poly.pdbx_strand_id
1 'polypeptide(L)' 'MLKKQLESGRVFTVVGGDGVKRTQLQTNGSFDGKNGMFDPSGSVTHQRFISGGTVNGIPNQRAKK' A
#
# COMPACT_ATOMS: atom_id res chain seq x y z
N MET A 1 -4.51 9.85 -6.13
CA MET A 1 -4.57 9.78 -4.65
C MET A 1 -4.49 11.19 -4.08
N LEU A 2 -5.23 11.49 -3.01
CA LEU A 2 -5.11 12.79 -2.32
C LEU A 2 -3.91 12.78 -1.36
N LYS A 3 -3.22 13.92 -1.22
CA LYS A 3 -2.10 14.09 -0.28
C LYS A 3 -2.45 13.68 1.16
N LYS A 4 -3.65 14.05 1.62
CA LYS A 4 -4.20 13.69 2.93
C LYS A 4 -4.30 12.18 3.16
N GLN A 5 -4.54 11.42 2.10
CA GLN A 5 -4.65 9.96 2.16
C GLN A 5 -3.29 9.30 2.33
N LEU A 6 -2.22 9.88 1.76
CA LEU A 6 -0.85 9.43 1.99
C LEU A 6 -0.38 9.77 3.41
N GLU A 7 -0.76 10.94 3.93
CA GLU A 7 -0.46 11.37 5.30
C GLU A 7 -1.09 10.47 6.36
N SER A 8 -2.26 9.89 6.10
CA SER A 8 -2.90 8.91 6.99
C SER A 8 -2.36 7.48 6.84
N GLY A 9 -1.38 7.26 5.94
CA GLY A 9 -0.82 5.95 5.71
C GLY A 9 0.10 5.50 6.85
N ARG A 10 0.36 4.19 6.92
CA ARG A 10 1.27 3.57 7.89
C ARG A 10 2.50 3.04 7.18
N VAL A 11 3.66 3.37 7.72
CA VAL A 11 4.96 2.88 7.23
C VAL A 11 5.33 1.57 7.92
N PHE A 12 5.79 0.60 7.14
CA PHE A 12 6.30 -0.69 7.59
C PHE A 12 7.72 -0.88 7.09
N THR A 13 8.54 -1.57 7.88
CA THR A 13 9.83 -2.08 7.42
C THR A 13 9.63 -3.50 6.92
N VAL A 14 9.98 -3.75 5.67
CA VAL A 14 9.86 -5.06 5.03
C VAL A 14 11.22 -5.52 4.51
N VAL A 15 11.44 -6.83 4.54
CA VAL A 15 12.61 -7.46 3.90
C VAL A 15 12.12 -8.07 2.59
N GLY A 16 12.70 -7.65 1.47
CA GLY A 16 12.38 -8.23 0.17
C GLY A 16 12.85 -9.68 0.07
N GLY A 17 12.34 -10.42 -0.91
CA GLY A 17 12.82 -11.78 -1.20
C GLY A 17 14.31 -11.86 -1.55
N ASP A 18 14.93 -10.71 -1.82
CA ASP A 18 16.36 -10.48 -2.04
C ASP A 18 17.16 -10.19 -0.75
N GLY A 19 16.52 -10.21 0.43
CA GLY A 19 17.16 -9.91 1.72
C GLY A 19 17.35 -8.41 2.00
N VAL A 20 16.94 -7.53 1.08
CA VAL A 20 17.14 -6.08 1.22
C VAL A 20 15.99 -5.47 2.03
N LYS A 21 16.35 -4.68 3.05
CA LYS A 21 15.40 -3.92 3.89
C LYS A 21 14.88 -2.70 3.12
N ARG A 22 13.56 -2.54 3.09
CA ARG A 22 12.87 -1.41 2.46
C ARG A 22 11.79 -0.85 3.38
N THR A 23 11.44 0.40 3.17
CA THR A 23 10.27 1.02 3.78
C THR A 23 9.08 0.91 2.83
N GLN A 24 7.93 0.57 3.38
CA GLN A 24 6.68 0.39 2.67
C GLN A 24 5.61 1.25 3.31
N LEU A 25 5.05 2.21 2.56
CA LEU A 25 3.90 2.98 3.01
C LEU A 25 2.63 2.32 2.52
N GLN A 26 1.70 2.05 3.42
CA GLN A 26 0.40 1.48 3.11
C GLN A 26 -0.70 2.42 3.60
N THR A 27 -1.68 2.74 2.75
CA THR A 27 -2.82 3.58 3.16
C THR A 27 -4.14 3.02 2.67
N ASN A 28 -5.20 3.19 3.45
CA ASN A 28 -6.55 2.85 3.01
C ASN A 28 -7.00 3.82 1.92
N GLY A 29 -7.90 3.37 1.06
CA GLY A 29 -8.52 4.23 0.08
C GLY A 29 -9.56 3.54 -0.78
N SER A 30 -10.06 4.29 -1.76
CA SER A 30 -11.00 3.78 -2.75
C SER A 30 -10.50 4.12 -4.16
N PHE A 31 -10.70 3.20 -5.08
CA PHE A 31 -10.42 3.36 -6.51
C PHE A 31 -11.58 2.74 -7.29
N ASP A 32 -12.17 3.51 -8.22
CA ASP A 32 -13.34 3.10 -9.01
C ASP A 32 -14.50 2.50 -8.18
N GLY A 33 -14.81 3.15 -7.05
CA GLY A 33 -15.89 2.73 -6.15
C GLY A 33 -15.57 1.50 -5.29
N LYS A 34 -14.38 0.92 -5.41
CA LYS A 34 -13.94 -0.23 -4.60
C LYS A 34 -13.05 0.25 -3.47
N ASN A 35 -13.35 -0.18 -2.26
CA ASN A 35 -12.49 0.05 -1.10
C ASN A 35 -11.31 -0.92 -1.10
N GLY A 36 -10.17 -0.45 -0.64
CA GLY A 36 -8.96 -1.24 -0.56
C GLY A 36 -7.82 -0.46 0.04
N MET A 37 -6.62 -0.89 -0.30
CA MET A 37 -5.39 -0.33 0.24
C MET A 37 -4.41 -0.04 -0.89
N PHE A 38 -3.71 1.07 -0.75
CA PHE A 38 -2.66 1.55 -1.64
C PHE A 38 -1.29 1.32 -1.01
N ASP A 39 -0.32 0.97 -1.84
CA ASP A 39 1.02 0.58 -1.40
C ASP A 39 2.17 1.43 -1.99
N PRO A 40 2.20 2.76 -1.83
CA PRO A 40 3.26 3.62 -2.40
C PRO A 40 4.70 3.27 -1.97
N SER A 41 5.59 2.95 -2.93
CA SER A 41 7.05 2.80 -2.72
C SER A 41 7.86 3.92 -3.38
N GLY A 42 8.52 4.78 -2.60
CA GLY A 42 9.41 5.81 -3.13
C GLY A 42 8.70 7.02 -3.75
N SER A 43 9.33 7.68 -4.73
CA SER A 43 8.91 8.93 -5.36
C SER A 43 7.76 8.72 -6.37
N VAL A 44 6.55 8.36 -5.92
CA VAL A 44 5.58 7.76 -6.85
C VAL A 44 4.39 8.65 -7.24
N THR A 45 4.16 8.69 -8.56
CA THR A 45 2.97 9.20 -9.24
C THR A 45 1.84 8.16 -9.41
N HIS A 46 2.08 6.84 -9.41
CA HIS A 46 1.06 5.78 -9.17
C HIS A 46 1.68 4.47 -8.64
N GLN A 47 1.09 3.91 -7.59
CA GLN A 47 1.50 2.67 -6.92
C GLN A 47 0.27 1.82 -6.58
N ARG A 48 0.48 0.51 -6.41
CA ARG A 48 -0.53 -0.56 -6.54
C ARG A 48 -1.74 -0.34 -5.62
N PHE A 49 -2.95 -0.47 -6.18
CA PHE A 49 -4.20 -0.57 -5.42
C PHE A 49 -4.58 -2.05 -5.27
N ILE A 50 -4.93 -2.45 -4.05
CA ILE A 50 -5.39 -3.80 -3.72
C ILE A 50 -6.82 -3.69 -3.21
N SER A 51 -7.79 -4.03 -4.06
CA SER A 51 -9.21 -4.10 -3.69
C SER A 51 -9.41 -5.10 -2.55
N GLY A 52 -10.10 -4.68 -1.49
CA GLY A 52 -10.26 -5.49 -0.27
C GLY A 52 -8.98 -5.74 0.51
N GLY A 53 -7.87 -5.08 0.16
CA GLY A 53 -6.64 -5.12 0.93
C GLY A 53 -6.75 -4.34 2.24
N THR A 54 -5.88 -4.67 3.19
CA THR A 54 -5.83 -4.05 4.53
C THR A 54 -4.43 -3.55 4.83
N VAL A 55 -4.32 -2.42 5.53
CA VAL A 55 -3.03 -1.87 6.00
C VAL A 55 -2.48 -2.76 7.13
N ASN A 56 -1.54 -3.65 6.80
CA ASN A 56 -0.98 -4.63 7.75
C ASN A 56 0.52 -4.94 7.52
N GLY A 57 1.19 -4.22 6.62
CA GLY A 57 2.59 -4.41 6.28
C GLY A 57 2.88 -5.60 5.38
N ILE A 58 1.85 -6.34 4.94
CA ILE A 58 2.01 -7.43 3.98
C ILE A 58 1.96 -6.82 2.56
N PRO A 59 3.07 -6.86 1.80
CA PRO A 59 3.10 -6.43 0.40
C PRO A 59 2.27 -7.38 -0.47
N ASN A 60 1.77 -6.88 -1.60
CA ASN A 60 1.16 -7.70 -2.65
C ASN A 60 0.05 -8.65 -2.16
N GLN A 61 -0.77 -8.19 -1.20
CA GLN A 61 -1.91 -8.95 -0.69
C GLN A 61 -2.78 -9.50 -1.83
N ARG A 62 -3.13 -10.78 -1.70
CA ARG A 62 -4.13 -11.38 -2.58
C ARG A 62 -5.49 -10.87 -2.10
N ALA A 63 -6.23 -10.21 -3.00
CA ALA A 63 -7.61 -9.84 -2.73
C ALA A 63 -8.37 -11.09 -2.28
N LYS A 64 -9.04 -11.02 -1.13
CA LYS A 64 -10.01 -12.06 -0.76
C LYS A 64 -11.10 -12.03 -1.83
N LYS A 65 -11.33 -13.18 -2.48
CA LYS A 65 -12.43 -13.37 -3.44
C LYS A 65 -13.77 -13.10 -2.77
#